data_AF-A0A3L6PU00-F1
#
_entry.id   AF-A0A3L6PU00-F1
#
_cell.length_a   1.000
_cell.length_b   1.000
_cell.length_c   1.000
_cell.angle_alpha   90.00
_cell.angle_beta   90.00
_cell.angle_gamma   90.00
#
_symmetry.space_group_name_H-M   'P 1'
#
loop_
_entity.id
_entity.type
_entity.pdbx_description
1 polymer ?
#
loop_
_entity_poly.entity_id
_entity_poly.type
_entity_poly.pdbx_seq_one_letter_code
_entity_poly.pdbx_strand_id
1 'polypeptide(L)'
;MTSEKSRYSGTMNGTIFVVAGGCSSHVSDYATAIPTWSIFRDQNYGFVKLTAFNHSSLLFEYKRSSDGRVYDSFTVDLDYRDVLSCVHDHLLSNNYY
;
A
#
# COMPACT_ATOMS: atom_id res chain seq x y z
N MET A 1 5.90 13.22 -5.88
CA MET A 1 5.49 11.80 -6.01
C MET A 1 6.75 10.98 -6.07
N THR A 2 6.92 10.01 -5.16
CA THR A 2 8.06 9.09 -5.19
C THR A 2 7.92 8.14 -6.39
N SER A 3 9.04 7.72 -6.98
CA SER A 3 9.04 6.77 -8.11
C SER A 3 8.91 5.31 -7.66
N GLU A 4 8.92 5.07 -6.35
CA GLU A 4 8.83 3.75 -5.76
C GLU A 4 7.42 3.15 -5.94
N LYS A 5 7.37 1.96 -6.52
CA LYS A 5 6.11 1.25 -6.84
C LYS A 5 5.99 -0.12 -6.19
N SER A 6 7.08 -0.66 -5.65
CA SER A 6 7.13 -2.03 -5.13
C SER A 6 8.00 -2.20 -3.89
N ARG A 7 8.91 -1.26 -3.60
CA ARG A 7 9.72 -1.27 -2.37
C ARG A 7 9.69 0.11 -1.77
N TYR A 8 9.06 0.25 -0.63
CA TYR A 8 9.01 1.49 0.12
C TYR A 8 9.91 1.34 1.33
N SER A 9 10.88 2.23 1.49
CA SER A 9 11.84 2.20 2.59
C SER A 9 12.03 3.57 3.21
N GLY A 10 12.23 3.61 4.53
CA GLY A 10 12.43 4.85 5.28
C GLY A 10 11.14 5.66 5.43
N THR A 11 11.26 6.92 5.89
CA THR A 11 10.10 7.78 6.18
C THR A 11 9.11 7.88 5.00
N MET A 12 7.88 7.42 5.21
CA MET A 12 6.80 7.53 4.24
C MET A 12 6.15 8.91 4.29
N ASN A 13 6.19 9.64 3.17
CA ASN A 13 5.59 10.97 3.06
C ASN A 13 4.07 10.97 2.78
N GLY A 14 3.39 9.83 2.99
CA GLY A 14 1.98 9.68 2.67
C GLY A 14 1.47 8.26 2.94
N THR A 15 0.17 8.07 2.78
CA THR A 15 -0.50 6.78 3.00
C THR A 15 -0.69 6.04 1.67
N ILE A 16 -0.43 4.73 1.67
CA ILE A 16 -0.77 3.85 0.54
C ILE A 16 -2.24 3.45 0.67
N PHE A 17 -3.04 3.73 -0.36
CA PHE A 17 -4.44 3.33 -0.43
C PHE A 17 -4.60 2.10 -1.31
N VAL A 18 -5.27 1.08 -0.78
CA VAL A 18 -5.56 -0.18 -1.49
C VAL A 18 -7.06 -0.43 -1.49
N VAL A 19 -7.61 -0.73 -2.66
CA VAL A 19 -9.00 -1.15 -2.83
C VAL A 19 -9.04 -2.63 -3.18
N ALA A 20 -9.47 -3.47 -2.23
CA ALA A 20 -9.51 -4.92 -2.36
C ALA A 20 -10.95 -5.48 -2.22
N GLY A 21 -11.93 -4.82 -2.84
CA GLY A 21 -13.35 -5.16 -2.74
C GLY A 21 -13.86 -6.24 -3.71
N GLY A 22 -12.99 -6.87 -4.49
CA GLY A 22 -13.33 -7.84 -5.55
C GLY A 22 -13.77 -9.22 -5.03
N CYS A 23 -14.65 -9.29 -4.03
CA CYS A 23 -15.07 -10.56 -3.43
C CYS A 23 -16.50 -11.01 -3.81
N SER A 24 -17.26 -10.18 -4.55
CA SER A 24 -18.69 -10.40 -4.87
C SER A 24 -18.97 -10.44 -6.37
N SER A 25 -20.19 -10.83 -6.79
CA SER A 25 -20.60 -11.16 -8.16
C SER A 25 -20.53 -10.06 -9.22
N HIS A 26 -20.30 -8.80 -8.83
CA HIS A 26 -20.27 -7.66 -9.75
C HIS A 26 -18.93 -6.92 -9.61
N VAL A 27 -18.10 -7.03 -10.64
CA VAL A 27 -16.92 -6.15 -10.80
C VAL A 27 -17.39 -4.86 -11.43
N SER A 28 -17.15 -3.73 -10.76
CA SER A 28 -17.43 -2.40 -11.32
C SER A 28 -16.35 -1.98 -12.31
N ASP A 29 -16.77 -1.27 -13.36
CA ASP A 29 -15.84 -0.74 -14.33
C ASP A 29 -15.01 0.42 -13.77
N TYR A 30 -13.74 0.45 -14.11
CA TYR A 30 -12.89 1.61 -13.83
C TYR A 30 -13.24 2.76 -14.77
N ALA A 31 -13.00 4.00 -14.30
CA ALA A 31 -13.01 5.15 -15.18
C ALA A 31 -11.96 5.01 -16.30
N THR A 32 -12.29 5.52 -17.49
CA THR A 32 -11.40 5.50 -18.68
C THR A 32 -10.10 6.26 -18.43
N ALA A 33 -10.15 7.35 -17.66
CA ALA A 33 -8.97 8.10 -17.27
C ALA A 33 -8.25 7.42 -16.11
N ILE A 34 -6.95 7.16 -16.28
CA ILE A 34 -6.08 6.62 -15.22
C ILE A 34 -5.42 7.80 -14.50
N PRO A 35 -5.74 8.04 -13.23
CA PRO A 35 -5.07 9.08 -12.48
C PRO A 35 -3.62 8.69 -12.19
N THR A 36 -2.73 9.67 -12.06
CA THR A 36 -1.29 9.46 -11.86
C THR A 36 -0.93 8.72 -10.57
N TRP A 37 -1.82 8.71 -9.58
CA TRP A 37 -1.65 7.99 -8.31
C TRP A 37 -2.09 6.51 -8.36
N SER A 38 -2.74 6.06 -9.43
CA SER A 38 -3.15 4.65 -9.57
C SER A 38 -2.00 3.83 -10.16
N ILE A 39 -1.39 2.99 -9.32
CA ILE A 39 -0.21 2.18 -9.70
C ILE A 39 -0.63 0.85 -10.33
N PHE A 40 -1.59 0.15 -9.71
CA PHE A 40 -2.08 -1.16 -10.16
C PHE A 40 -3.61 -1.19 -10.11
N ARG A 41 -4.22 -1.87 -11.09
CA ARG A 41 -5.68 -2.07 -11.20
C ARG A 41 -5.94 -3.46 -11.77
N ASP A 42 -6.87 -4.19 -11.16
CA ASP A 42 -7.28 -5.49 -11.63
C ASP A 42 -8.80 -5.66 -11.50
N GLN A 43 -9.46 -5.91 -12.63
CA GLN A 43 -10.92 -6.16 -12.69
C GLN A 43 -11.22 -7.65 -12.49
N ASN A 44 -10.65 -8.25 -11.46
CA ASN A 44 -10.85 -9.66 -11.14
C ASN A 44 -11.15 -9.86 -9.66
N TYR A 45 -11.69 -11.04 -9.36
CA TYR A 45 -11.89 -11.46 -7.99
C TYR A 45 -10.57 -11.80 -7.33
N GLY A 46 -10.36 -11.27 -6.12
CA GLY A 46 -9.09 -11.44 -5.41
C GLY A 46 -9.17 -10.99 -3.97
N PHE A 47 -8.07 -11.22 -3.26
CA PHE A 47 -7.90 -10.86 -1.87
C PHE A 47 -6.47 -10.37 -1.60
N VAL A 48 -6.32 -9.64 -0.51
CA VAL A 48 -5.02 -9.15 -0.04
C VAL A 48 -4.52 -10.04 1.10
N LYS A 49 -3.22 -10.31 1.07
CA LYS A 49 -2.48 -10.97 2.14
C LYS A 49 -1.37 -10.03 2.62
N LEU A 50 -1.38 -9.74 3.92
CA LEU A 50 -0.35 -8.96 4.60
C LEU A 50 0.52 -9.91 5.43
N THR A 51 1.84 -9.84 5.26
CA THR A 51 2.81 -10.64 6.01
C THR A 51 3.80 -9.71 6.70
N ALA A 52 3.70 -9.58 8.02
CA ALA A 52 4.73 -8.90 8.81
C ALA A 52 5.86 -9.90 9.12
N PHE A 53 7.04 -9.69 8.53
CA PHE A 53 8.19 -10.57 8.78
C PHE A 53 8.87 -10.26 10.10
N ASN A 54 8.90 -8.98 10.47
CA ASN A 54 9.44 -8.48 11.72
C ASN A 54 8.81 -7.10 12.03
N HIS A 55 9.36 -6.37 12.99
CA HIS A 55 8.84 -5.05 13.39
C HIS A 55 9.11 -3.94 12.38
N SER A 56 10.04 -4.14 11.45
CA SER A 56 10.41 -3.17 10.42
C SER A 56 9.95 -3.55 9.01
N SER A 57 9.70 -4.83 8.71
CA SER A 57 9.41 -5.31 7.35
C SER A 57 8.01 -5.91 7.23
N LEU A 58 7.22 -5.30 6.34
CA LEU A 58 5.89 -5.75 5.94
C LEU A 58 5.88 -6.07 4.44
N LEU A 59 5.27 -7.19 4.07
CA LEU A 59 4.98 -7.55 2.69
C LEU A 59 3.48 -7.53 2.44
N PHE A 60 3.10 -6.84 1.38
CA PHE A 60 1.77 -6.85 0.81
C PHE A 60 1.75 -7.72 -0.45
N GLU A 61 0.74 -8.58 -0.56
CA GLU A 61 0.49 -9.39 -1.75
C GLU A 61 -1.00 -9.33 -2.10
N TYR A 62 -1.33 -8.92 -3.33
CA TYR A 62 -2.64 -9.11 -3.93
C TYR A 62 -2.66 -10.39 -4.75
N LYS A 63 -3.66 -11.22 -4.48
CA LYS A 63 -3.81 -12.54 -5.12
C LYS A 63 -5.17 -12.65 -5.77
N ARG A 64 -5.21 -13.20 -6.99
CA ARG A 64 -6.49 -13.54 -7.62
C ARG A 64 -7.08 -14.79 -7.00
N SER A 65 -8.40 -14.77 -6.82
CA SER A 65 -9.14 -15.91 -6.25
C SER A 65 -9.26 -17.07 -7.25
N SER A 66 -9.08 -16.82 -8.54
CA SER A 66 -9.21 -17.84 -9.60
C SER A 66 -8.08 -18.87 -9.58
N ASP A 67 -6.84 -18.46 -9.32
CA ASP A 67 -5.65 -19.31 -9.38
C ASP A 67 -4.77 -19.24 -8.13
N GLY A 68 -5.08 -18.33 -7.19
CA GLY A 68 -4.30 -18.13 -5.98
C GLY A 68 -2.87 -17.65 -6.24
N ARG A 69 -2.59 -17.04 -7.41
CA ARG A 69 -1.27 -16.45 -7.73
C ARG A 69 -1.21 -14.98 -7.32
N VAL A 70 0.00 -14.49 -7.10
CA VAL A 70 0.25 -13.08 -6.76
C VAL A 70 0.31 -12.26 -8.06
N TYR A 71 -0.42 -11.16 -8.10
CA TYR A 71 -0.50 -10.28 -9.27
C TYR A 71 0.00 -8.86 -8.99
N ASP A 72 -0.04 -8.43 -7.73
CA ASP A 72 0.60 -7.20 -7.27
C ASP A 72 1.23 -7.44 -5.91
N SER A 73 2.37 -6.80 -5.65
CA SER A 73 3.09 -6.95 -4.38
C SER A 73 4.01 -5.78 -4.14
N PHE A 74 4.07 -5.33 -2.90
CA PHE A 74 5.06 -4.37 -2.46
C PHE A 74 5.57 -4.67 -1.05
N THR A 75 6.80 -4.26 -0.77
CA THR A 75 7.37 -4.31 0.57
C THR A 75 7.42 -2.92 1.18
N VAL A 76 7.27 -2.88 2.49
CA VAL A 76 7.42 -1.69 3.32
C VAL A 76 8.46 -2.01 4.39
N ASP A 77 9.58 -1.32 4.33
CA ASP A 77 10.69 -1.42 5.25
C ASP A 77 10.81 -0.09 6.04
N LEU A 78 10.30 -0.09 7.27
CA LEU A 78 10.17 1.07 8.15
C LEU A 78 10.82 0.77 9.48
N ASP A 79 11.86 1.50 9.87
CA ASP A 79 12.33 1.43 11.24
C ASP A 79 11.49 2.31 12.15
N TYR A 80 11.50 2.04 13.46
CA TYR A 80 10.74 2.82 14.44
C TYR A 80 11.05 4.33 14.39
N ARG A 81 12.27 4.70 14.02
CA ARG A 81 12.68 6.10 13.83
C ARG A 81 12.00 6.76 12.63
N ASP A 82 11.70 6.00 11.58
CA ASP A 82 11.03 6.49 10.38
C ASP A 82 9.55 6.79 10.67
N VAL A 83 8.94 6.01 11.57
CA VAL A 83 7.56 6.23 12.04
C VAL A 83 7.44 7.54 12.83
N LEU A 84 8.45 7.87 13.63
CA LEU A 84 8.48 9.10 14.44
C LEU A 84 8.99 10.32 13.68
N SER A 85 9.42 10.14 12.43
CA SER A 85 9.96 11.22 11.62
C SER A 85 8.89 12.24 11.28
N CYS A 86 9.30 13.51 11.21
CA CYS A 86 8.41 14.58 10.81
C CYS A 86 8.07 14.47 9.33
N VAL A 87 6.78 14.32 9.03
CA VAL A 87 6.24 14.34 7.67
C VAL A 87 5.28 15.52 7.57
N HIS A 88 5.02 15.99 6.35
CA HIS A 88 4.02 17.04 6.11
C HIS A 88 2.69 16.68 6.81
N ASP A 89 2.19 17.61 7.62
CA ASP A 89 1.01 17.44 8.48
C ASP A 89 1.08 16.32 9.54
N HIS A 90 2.25 15.71 9.77
CA HIS A 90 2.51 14.69 10.77
C HIS A 90 3.66 15.14 11.69
N LEU A 91 3.32 16.02 12.64
CA LEU A 91 4.22 16.56 13.64
C LEU A 91 3.67 16.35 15.04
N LEU A 92 4.48 15.79 15.93
CA LEU A 92 4.23 15.88 17.36
C LEU A 92 4.55 17.30 17.81
N SER A 93 3.62 17.93 18.52
CA SER A 93 3.86 19.22 19.18
C SER A 93 5.02 19.04 20.18
N ASN A 94 6.15 19.68 19.90
CA ASN A 94 7.24 19.82 20.85
C ASN A 94 6.78 20.74 21.97
N ASN A 95 6.19 20.17 23.02
CA ASN A 95 5.90 20.86 24.27
C ASN A 95 7.18 20.89 25.12
N TYR A 96 8.12 21.77 24.76
CA TYR A 96 9.16 22.19 25.68
C TYR A 96 8.63 23.40 26.47
N TYR A 97 8.34 23.18 27.76
CA TYR A 97 8.23 24.25 28.76
C TYR A 97 9.62 24.78 29.11
#